data_AF-A0A0R0JVT8-F1
#
_entry.id   AF-A0A0R0JVT8-F1
#
_cell.length_a   1.000
_cell.length_b   1.000
_cell.length_c   1.000
_cell.angle_alpha   90.00
_cell.angle_beta   90.00
_cell.angle_gamma   90.00
#
_symmetry.space_group_name_H-M   'P 1'
#
loop_
_entity.id
_entity.type
_entity.pdbx_description
1 polymer ?
#
loop_
_entity_poly.entity_id
_entity_poly.type
_entity_poly.pdbx_seq_one_letter_code
_entity_poly.pdbx_strand_id
1 'polypeptide(L)'
;MKTRVERAQRENDKILEHMVKDHQENRNKHGVTHEDFIDILLKTQKRDDLEIPMTHNNIKALIWDMFAGGTAAPTAVTVWAMSEHMKNPKVMEKAHTEIRKVFNVKGYVDETGLRQCQYLNSVIKETKRLHLLRHY
;
A
#
# COMPACT_ATOMS: atom_id res chain seq x y z
N MET A 1 1.57 2.90 29.06
CA MET A 1 1.50 2.38 27.67
C MET A 1 0.07 2.28 27.16
N LYS A 2 -0.87 1.72 27.95
CA LYS A 2 -2.29 1.58 27.61
C LYS A 2 -2.96 2.87 27.08
N THR A 3 -2.78 3.99 27.77
CA THR A 3 -3.33 5.29 27.38
C THR A 3 -2.86 5.80 26.01
N ARG A 4 -1.61 5.50 25.62
CA ARG A 4 -1.05 5.91 24.31
C ARG A 4 -1.66 5.09 23.18
N VAL A 5 -1.78 3.78 23.36
CA VAL A 5 -2.39 2.87 22.37
C VAL A 5 -3.85 3.23 22.17
N GLU A 6 -4.60 3.45 23.25
CA GLU A 6 -6.01 3.86 23.17
C GLU A 6 -6.18 5.21 22.45
N ARG A 7 -5.26 6.16 22.67
CA ARG A 7 -5.27 7.43 21.96
C ARG A 7 -5.05 7.23 20.46
N ALA A 8 -4.03 6.48 20.08
CA ALA A 8 -3.74 6.19 18.67
C ALA A 8 -4.91 5.45 18.00
N GLN A 9 -5.51 4.49 18.70
CA GLN A 9 -6.69 3.78 18.20
C GLN A 9 -7.86 4.73 17.96
N ARG A 10 -8.14 5.66 18.89
CA ARG A 10 -9.20 6.67 18.71
C ARG A 10 -8.92 7.63 17.54
N GLU A 11 -7.67 8.01 17.33
CA GLU A 11 -7.27 8.87 16.22
C GLU A 11 -7.44 8.11 14.89
N ASN A 12 -6.98 6.86 14.80
CA ASN A 12 -7.17 6.02 13.63
C ASN A 12 -8.66 5.75 13.35
N ASP A 13 -9.44 5.44 14.37
CA ASP A 13 -10.88 5.18 14.23
C ASP A 13 -11.60 6.37 13.60
N LYS A 14 -11.27 7.60 13.99
CA LYS A 14 -11.82 8.83 13.39
C LYS A 14 -11.45 8.98 11.92
N ILE A 15 -10.22 8.64 11.54
CA ILE A 15 -9.76 8.70 10.14
C ILE A 15 -10.52 7.69 9.30
N LEU A 16 -10.62 6.45 9.78
CA LEU A 16 -11.33 5.37 9.10
C LEU A 16 -12.82 5.69 8.97
N GLU A 17 -13.43 6.22 10.02
CA GLU A 17 -14.83 6.68 10.00
C GLU A 17 -15.05 7.75 8.94
N HIS A 18 -14.15 8.74 8.86
CA HIS A 18 -14.21 9.79 7.86
C HIS A 18 -14.11 9.23 6.44
N MET A 19 -13.18 8.30 6.18
CA MET A 19 -13.03 7.65 4.88
C MET A 19 -14.30 6.91 4.46
N VAL A 20 -14.88 6.10 5.36
CA VAL A 20 -16.12 5.35 5.07
C VAL A 20 -17.28 6.30 4.78
N LYS A 21 -17.43 7.35 5.60
CA LYS A 21 -18.49 8.34 5.42
C LYS A 21 -18.36 9.09 4.11
N ASP A 22 -17.15 9.50 3.74
CA ASP A 22 -16.90 10.21 2.48
C ASP A 22 -17.31 9.36 1.26
N HIS A 23 -16.99 8.06 1.27
CA HIS A 23 -17.41 7.14 0.22
C HIS A 23 -18.93 6.94 0.22
N GLN A 24 -19.57 6.77 1.39
CA GLN A 24 -21.03 6.67 1.46
C GLN A 24 -21.72 7.93 0.91
N GLU A 25 -21.25 9.11 1.27
CA GLU A 25 -21.80 10.38 0.81
C GLU A 25 -21.59 10.57 -0.70
N ASN A 26 -20.40 10.26 -1.23
CA ASN A 26 -20.11 10.38 -2.65
C ASN A 26 -20.96 9.43 -3.49
N ARG A 27 -21.13 8.18 -3.06
CA ARG A 27 -22.03 7.22 -3.72
C ARG A 27 -23.47 7.69 -3.78
N ASN A 28 -23.96 8.27 -2.68
CA ASN A 28 -25.34 8.71 -2.59
C ASN A 28 -25.60 9.96 -3.47
N LYS A 29 -24.60 10.86 -3.57
CA LYS A 29 -24.72 12.12 -4.32
C LYS A 29 -24.46 11.95 -5.82
N HIS A 30 -23.46 11.14 -6.19
CA HIS A 30 -22.93 11.08 -7.55
C HIS A 30 -23.01 9.69 -8.18
N GLY A 31 -23.43 8.66 -7.43
CA GLY A 31 -23.24 7.26 -7.82
C GLY A 31 -21.78 6.83 -7.69
N VAL A 32 -21.48 5.61 -8.13
CA VAL A 32 -20.11 5.06 -8.19
C VAL A 32 -19.60 5.23 -9.62
N THR A 33 -18.73 6.20 -9.86
CA THR A 33 -18.10 6.39 -11.18
C THR A 33 -16.87 5.50 -11.36
N HIS A 34 -16.14 5.25 -10.26
CA HIS A 34 -14.98 4.38 -10.21
C HIS A 34 -15.03 3.60 -8.89
N GLU A 35 -15.43 2.33 -8.95
CA GLU A 35 -15.59 1.48 -7.76
C GLU A 35 -14.21 1.12 -7.20
N ASP A 36 -13.92 1.55 -5.98
CA ASP A 36 -12.70 1.19 -5.28
C ASP A 36 -12.90 0.14 -4.18
N PHE A 37 -11.84 -0.15 -3.42
CA PHE A 37 -11.89 -1.14 -2.35
C PHE A 37 -12.95 -0.82 -1.29
N ILE A 38 -13.09 0.44 -0.88
CA ILE A 38 -14.05 0.85 0.14
C ILE A 38 -15.47 0.72 -0.43
N ASP A 39 -15.65 1.04 -1.71
CA ASP A 39 -16.92 0.84 -2.37
C ASP A 39 -17.35 -0.63 -2.43
N ILE A 40 -16.43 -1.53 -2.71
CA ILE A 40 -16.69 -2.97 -2.72
C ILE A 40 -17.11 -3.44 -1.32
N LEU A 41 -16.42 -2.98 -0.27
CA LEU A 41 -16.78 -3.31 1.11
C LEU A 41 -18.17 -2.80 1.49
N LEU A 42 -18.50 -1.55 1.15
CA LEU A 42 -19.81 -0.96 1.41
C LEU A 42 -20.93 -1.68 0.67
N LYS A 43 -20.68 -2.09 -0.59
CA LYS A 43 -21.62 -2.88 -1.38
C LYS A 43 -21.82 -4.27 -0.78
N THR A 44 -20.73 -4.88 -0.31
CA THR A 44 -20.76 -6.19 0.35
C THR A 44 -21.50 -6.13 1.67
N GLN A 45 -21.38 -5.04 2.44
CA GLN A 45 -22.14 -4.85 3.67
C GLN A 45 -23.66 -4.78 3.47
N LYS A 46 -24.14 -4.36 2.30
CA LYS A 46 -25.58 -4.32 1.98
C LYS A 46 -26.16 -5.68 1.56
N ARG A 47 -25.35 -6.74 1.55
CA ARG A 47 -25.78 -8.08 1.19
C ARG A 47 -26.37 -8.80 2.39
N ASP A 48 -27.60 -9.28 2.24
CA ASP A 48 -28.31 -10.05 3.27
C ASP A 48 -28.02 -11.57 3.18
N ASP A 49 -27.28 -12.01 2.15
CA ASP A 49 -26.98 -13.42 1.87
C ASP A 49 -25.61 -13.88 2.43
N LEU A 50 -24.95 -13.06 3.24
CA LEU A 50 -23.69 -13.42 3.88
C LEU A 50 -23.94 -14.25 5.14
N GLU A 51 -23.22 -15.39 5.28
CA GLU A 51 -23.25 -16.20 6.51
C GLU A 51 -22.89 -15.37 7.76
N ILE A 52 -21.97 -14.43 7.59
CA ILE A 52 -21.56 -13.47 8.62
C ILE A 52 -21.83 -12.06 8.08
N PRO A 53 -22.82 -11.34 8.62
CA PRO A 53 -23.09 -9.97 8.23
C PRO A 53 -21.87 -9.07 8.44
N MET A 54 -21.50 -8.31 7.43
CA MET A 54 -20.35 -7.42 7.49
C MET A 54 -20.70 -6.15 8.27
N THR A 55 -20.10 -6.01 9.46
CA THR A 55 -20.35 -4.83 10.31
C THR A 55 -19.51 -3.63 9.86
N HIS A 56 -19.92 -2.44 10.28
CA HIS A 56 -19.15 -1.21 10.06
C HIS A 56 -17.73 -1.29 10.64
N ASN A 57 -17.57 -1.95 11.79
CA ASN A 57 -16.26 -2.18 12.38
C ASN A 57 -15.41 -3.15 11.55
N ASN A 58 -16.02 -4.12 10.86
CA ASN A 58 -15.29 -4.99 9.94
C ASN A 58 -14.77 -4.19 8.73
N ILE A 59 -15.57 -3.28 8.18
CA ILE A 59 -15.12 -2.38 7.09
C ILE A 59 -13.92 -1.57 7.56
N LYS A 60 -14.01 -0.90 8.70
CA LYS A 60 -12.89 -0.11 9.24
C LYS A 60 -11.65 -0.96 9.50
N ALA A 61 -11.82 -2.18 10.02
CA ALA A 61 -10.71 -3.11 10.25
C ALA A 61 -10.02 -3.55 8.94
N LEU A 62 -10.79 -3.83 7.88
CA LEU A 62 -10.25 -4.22 6.57
C LEU A 62 -9.51 -3.06 5.89
N ILE A 63 -10.05 -1.85 5.98
CA ILE A 63 -9.37 -0.64 5.49
C ILE A 63 -8.04 -0.46 6.25
N TRP A 64 -8.07 -0.59 7.58
CA TRP A 64 -6.86 -0.48 8.40
C TRP A 64 -5.82 -1.54 8.06
N ASP A 65 -6.24 -2.80 7.89
CA ASP A 65 -5.35 -3.91 7.55
C ASP A 65 -4.65 -3.67 6.20
N MET A 66 -5.40 -3.19 5.20
CA MET A 66 -4.86 -2.82 3.90
C MET A 66 -3.77 -1.74 4.00
N PHE A 67 -4.02 -0.67 4.76
CA PHE A 67 -3.04 0.41 4.94
C PHE A 67 -1.82 -0.04 5.75
N ALA A 68 -2.04 -0.79 6.82
CA ALA A 68 -0.97 -1.29 7.68
C ALA A 68 -0.03 -2.23 6.89
N GLY A 69 -0.60 -3.19 6.17
CA GLY A 69 0.15 -4.11 5.32
C GLY A 69 0.84 -3.42 4.15
N GLY A 70 0.15 -2.47 3.50
CA GLY A 70 0.65 -1.73 2.35
C GLY A 70 1.78 -0.74 2.68
N THR A 71 1.90 -0.30 3.93
CA THR A 71 2.86 0.74 4.31
C THR A 71 4.12 0.16 4.94
N ALA A 72 3.98 -0.73 5.93
CA ALA A 72 5.09 -1.13 6.78
C ALA A 72 6.19 -1.88 5.99
N ALA A 73 5.80 -2.90 5.22
CA ALA A 73 6.75 -3.72 4.50
C ALA A 73 7.45 -2.97 3.35
N PRO A 74 6.76 -2.23 2.46
CA PRO A 74 7.43 -1.47 1.39
C PRO A 74 8.31 -0.34 1.91
N THR A 75 7.91 0.32 3.01
CA THR A 75 8.75 1.34 3.65
C THR A 75 10.07 0.73 4.13
N ALA A 76 10.01 -0.43 4.81
CA ALA A 76 11.21 -1.13 5.26
C ALA A 76 12.13 -1.52 4.08
N VAL A 77 11.56 -2.08 3.01
CA VAL A 77 12.33 -2.40 1.79
C VAL A 77 13.01 -1.15 1.23
N THR A 78 12.30 -0.02 1.15
CA THR A 78 12.83 1.22 0.58
C THR A 78 13.99 1.77 1.41
N VAL A 79 13.83 1.82 2.73
CA VAL A 79 14.87 2.27 3.65
C VAL A 79 16.13 1.42 3.53
N TRP A 80 15.98 0.09 3.49
CA TRP A 80 17.12 -0.80 3.33
C TRP A 80 17.75 -0.70 1.94
N ALA A 81 16.95 -0.60 0.88
CA ALA A 81 17.47 -0.45 -0.48
C ALA A 81 18.29 0.84 -0.62
N MET A 82 17.82 1.95 -0.04
CA MET A 82 18.57 3.22 -0.02
C MET A 82 19.83 3.13 0.84
N SER A 83 19.76 2.43 1.98
CA SER A 83 20.92 2.21 2.85
C SER A 83 22.01 1.37 2.16
N GLU A 84 21.62 0.31 1.45
CA GLU A 84 22.55 -0.53 0.69
C GLU A 84 23.09 0.18 -0.55
N HIS A 85 22.28 1.06 -1.18
CA HIS A 85 22.77 1.95 -2.23
C HIS A 85 23.91 2.85 -1.69
N MET A 86 23.75 3.47 -0.52
CA MET A 86 24.81 4.31 0.04
C MET A 86 26.12 3.54 0.29
N LYS A 87 26.05 2.24 0.60
CA LYS A 87 27.23 1.39 0.78
C LYS A 87 27.81 0.89 -0.55
N ASN A 88 26.95 0.68 -1.56
CA ASN A 88 27.30 0.09 -2.85
C ASN A 88 26.83 0.96 -4.03
N PRO A 89 27.39 2.17 -4.23
CA PRO A 89 26.91 3.13 -5.23
C PRO A 89 26.91 2.58 -6.66
N LYS A 90 27.87 1.70 -7.02
CA LYS A 90 27.92 1.03 -8.33
C LYS A 90 26.69 0.19 -8.63
N VAL A 91 26.07 -0.41 -7.61
CA VAL A 91 24.86 -1.23 -7.79
C VAL A 91 23.70 -0.33 -8.21
N MET A 92 23.50 0.81 -7.54
CA MET A 92 22.40 1.69 -7.89
C MET A 92 22.62 2.44 -9.20
N GLU A 93 23.87 2.77 -9.55
CA GLU A 93 24.16 3.39 -10.85
C GLU A 93 23.61 2.53 -12.01
N LYS A 94 23.76 1.21 -11.92
CA LYS A 94 23.16 0.27 -12.88
C LYS A 94 21.63 0.31 -12.86
N ALA A 95 21.01 0.37 -11.68
CA ALA A 95 19.56 0.49 -11.56
C ALA A 95 19.02 1.81 -12.13
N HIS A 96 19.67 2.94 -11.84
CA HIS A 96 19.32 4.24 -12.43
C HIS A 96 19.51 4.25 -13.95
N THR A 97 20.58 3.62 -14.45
CA THR A 97 20.83 3.49 -15.89
C THR A 97 19.72 2.66 -16.56
N GLU A 98 19.30 1.55 -15.94
CA GLU A 98 18.18 0.75 -16.43
C GLU A 98 16.88 1.56 -16.44
N ILE A 99 16.56 2.26 -15.34
CA ILE A 99 15.36 3.12 -15.25
C ILE A 99 15.38 4.18 -16.36
N ARG A 100 16.51 4.86 -16.57
CA ARG A 100 16.64 5.85 -17.67
C ARG A 100 16.45 5.19 -19.03
N LYS A 101 17.02 4.01 -19.26
CA LYS A 101 16.85 3.30 -20.53
C LYS A 101 15.39 2.98 -20.82
N VAL A 102 14.61 2.59 -19.81
CA VAL A 102 13.20 2.20 -19.98
C VAL A 102 12.28 3.43 -20.06
N PHE A 103 12.47 4.43 -19.21
CA PHE A 103 11.47 5.48 -19.00
C PHE A 103 11.84 6.84 -19.58
N ASN A 104 13.10 7.09 -19.98
CA ASN A 104 13.50 8.42 -20.45
C ASN A 104 12.76 8.83 -21.75
N VAL A 105 12.35 7.86 -22.57
CA VAL A 105 11.57 8.12 -23.79
C VAL A 105 10.07 8.30 -23.47
N LYS A 106 9.52 7.54 -22.51
CA LYS A 106 8.11 7.64 -22.13
C LYS A 106 7.78 8.90 -21.33
N GLY A 107 8.68 9.35 -20.45
CA GLY A 107 8.46 10.48 -19.56
C GLY A 107 7.53 10.20 -18.36
N TYR A 108 6.93 9.01 -18.30
CA TYR A 108 6.12 8.55 -17.17
C TYR A 108 6.42 7.09 -16.84
N VAL A 109 6.12 6.69 -15.60
CA VAL A 109 6.27 5.32 -15.13
C VAL A 109 4.96 4.58 -15.32
N ASP A 110 5.03 3.36 -15.86
CA ASP A 110 3.91 2.44 -15.95
C ASP A 110 4.32 1.01 -15.62
N GLU A 111 3.33 0.15 -15.40
CA GLU A 111 3.52 -1.25 -15.00
C GLU A 111 4.29 -2.05 -16.06
N THR A 112 4.07 -1.75 -17.34
CA THR A 112 4.76 -2.42 -18.44
C THR A 112 6.25 -2.09 -18.43
N GLY A 113 6.62 -0.82 -18.24
CA GLY A 113 8.01 -0.41 -18.09
C GLY A 113 8.65 -0.98 -16.83
N LEU A 114 7.92 -1.02 -15.70
CA LEU A 114 8.45 -1.58 -14.45
C LEU A 114 8.82 -3.06 -14.59
N ARG A 115 8.09 -3.83 -15.41
CA ARG A 115 8.43 -5.23 -15.72
C ARG A 115 9.74 -5.36 -16.51
N GLN A 116 10.13 -4.33 -17.26
CA GLN A 116 11.39 -4.32 -18.03
C GLN A 116 12.60 -3.99 -17.16
N CYS A 117 12.40 -3.40 -15.98
CA CYS A 117 13.48 -3.10 -15.03
C CYS A 117 13.93 -4.36 -14.25
N GLN A 118 14.59 -5.29 -14.94
CA GLN A 118 15.02 -6.57 -14.37
C GLN A 118 16.08 -6.42 -13.28
N TYR A 119 17.02 -5.50 -13.47
CA TYR A 119 18.09 -5.23 -12.52
C TYR A 119 17.53 -4.57 -11.25
N LEU A 120 16.66 -3.57 -11.37
CA LEU A 120 15.97 -2.99 -10.22
C LEU A 120 15.20 -4.06 -9.43
N ASN A 121 14.49 -4.95 -10.11
CA ASN A 121 13.80 -6.07 -9.46
C ASN A 121 14.78 -7.01 -8.72
N SER A 122 15.98 -7.22 -9.27
CA SER A 122 17.03 -8.00 -8.61
C SER A 122 17.56 -7.30 -7.36
N VAL A 123 17.75 -5.98 -7.40
CA VAL A 123 18.12 -5.17 -6.23
C VAL A 123 17.08 -5.30 -5.13
N ILE A 124 15.79 -5.16 -5.45
CA ILE A 124 14.69 -5.29 -4.47
C ILE A 124 14.69 -6.68 -3.83
N LYS A 125 14.87 -7.74 -4.64
CA LYS A 125 14.95 -9.12 -4.14
C LYS A 125 16.14 -9.31 -3.21
N GLU A 126 17.29 -8.77 -3.56
CA GLU A 126 18.50 -8.90 -2.76
C GLU A 126 18.40 -8.11 -1.45
N THR A 127 17.83 -6.90 -1.46
CA THR A 127 17.52 -6.15 -0.24
C THR A 127 16.61 -6.96 0.70
N LYS A 128 15.58 -7.61 0.14
CA LYS A 128 14.71 -8.49 0.94
C LYS A 128 15.48 -9.69 1.52
N ARG A 129 16.36 -10.31 0.73
CA ARG A 129 17.21 -11.42 1.17
C ARG A 129 18.12 -11.03 2.34
N LEU A 130 18.71 -9.84 2.27
CA LEU A 130 19.67 -9.37 3.27
C LEU A 130 19.01 -8.87 4.56
N HIS A 131 17.87 -8.16 4.45
CA HIS A 131 17.35 -7.39 5.59
C HIS A 131 15.99 -7.84 6.11
N LEU A 132 15.16 -8.48 5.29
CA LEU A 132 13.78 -8.83 5.68
C LEU A 132 13.64 -10.31 6.01
N LEU A 133 14.40 -11.19 5.35
CA LEU A 133 14.34 -12.64 5.59
C LEU A 133 15.10 -13.12 6.84
N ARG A 134 15.71 -12.22 7.64
CA ARG A 134 16.43 -12.60 8.86
C ARG A 134 15.70 -12.30 10.17
N HIS A 135 14.50 -11.71 10.13
CA HIS A 135 13.80 -11.22 11.32
C HIS A 135 12.31 -11.60 11.43
N TYR A 136 11.92 -12.74 10.87
CA TYR A 136 10.65 -13.40 11.17
C TYR A 136 10.88 -14.87 11.51
#